data_AF-A0AA50SV48-F1
#
_entry.id   AF-A0AA50SV48-F1
#
_cell.length_a   1.000
_cell.length_b   1.000
_cell.length_c   1.000
_cell.angle_alpha   90.00
_cell.angle_beta   90.00
_cell.angle_gamma   90.00
#
_symmetry.space_group_name_H-M   'P 1'
#
loop_
_entity.id
_entity.type
_entity.pdbx_description
1 polymer ?
#
loop_
_entity_poly.entity_id
_entity_poly.type
_entity_poly.pdbx_seq_one_letter_code
_entity_poly.pdbx_strand_id
1 'polypeptide(L)'
;VNQATKNALPSDRIMEGIRNKLHVEISVQTEDGDEMVLELWTLSLEESQFDTTLKAMNTVYFRMGILLKSLITTTRITPAYHLSRKQKTEAFTIFYRVYNGEPKL
;
A
#
# COMPACT_ATOMS: atom_id res chain seq x y z
N VAL A 1 -5.11 -15.49 -20.81
CA VAL A 1 -3.81 -15.46 -20.09
C VAL A 1 -3.18 -16.85 -20.17
N ASN A 2 -1.97 -16.99 -20.70
CA ASN A 2 -1.35 -18.31 -20.95
C ASN A 2 -0.81 -18.94 -19.64
N GLN A 3 -0.55 -20.25 -19.66
CA GLN A 3 -0.08 -21.02 -18.48
C GLN A 3 1.27 -20.50 -17.95
N ALA A 4 2.14 -20.00 -18.84
CA ALA A 4 3.43 -19.44 -18.46
C ALA A 4 3.30 -18.15 -17.64
N THR A 5 2.32 -17.29 -17.94
CA THR A 5 2.05 -16.07 -17.16
C THR A 5 1.52 -16.38 -15.77
N LYS A 6 0.74 -17.46 -15.61
CA LYS A 6 0.26 -17.91 -14.28
C LYS A 6 1.41 -18.43 -13.41
N ASN A 7 2.34 -19.17 -14.00
CA ASN A 7 3.47 -19.76 -13.28
C ASN A 7 4.60 -18.75 -12.97
N ALA A 8 4.67 -17.63 -13.70
CA ALA A 8 5.68 -16.60 -13.47
C ALA A 8 5.36 -15.68 -12.28
N LEU A 9 4.11 -15.67 -11.82
CA LEU A 9 3.72 -14.90 -10.64
C LEU A 9 3.95 -15.77 -9.39
N PRO A 10 4.83 -15.38 -8.45
CA PRO A 10 5.03 -16.09 -7.20
C PRO A 10 3.81 -15.86 -6.30
N SER A 11 2.69 -16.48 -6.68
CA SER A 11 1.36 -16.22 -6.14
C SER A 11 1.33 -16.48 -4.64
N ASP A 12 2.01 -17.54 -4.21
CA ASP A 12 2.11 -17.93 -2.81
C ASP A 12 2.85 -16.87 -1.97
N ARG A 13 3.97 -16.31 -2.48
CA ARG A 13 4.75 -15.28 -1.77
C ARG A 13 3.99 -13.96 -1.67
N ILE A 14 3.21 -13.61 -2.69
CA ILE A 14 2.38 -12.41 -2.68
C ILE A 14 1.26 -12.56 -1.64
N MET A 15 0.59 -13.71 -1.63
CA MET A 15 -0.48 -13.98 -0.67
C MET A 15 0.05 -14.05 0.76
N GLU A 16 1.22 -14.66 0.98
CA GLU A 16 1.90 -14.67 2.28
C GLU A 16 2.27 -13.25 2.73
N GLY A 17 2.80 -12.42 1.84
CA GLY A 17 3.09 -11.02 2.14
C GLY A 17 1.85 -10.21 2.55
N ILE A 18 0.73 -10.39 1.84
CA ILE A 18 -0.53 -9.70 2.17
C ILE A 18 -1.12 -10.23 3.49
N ARG A 19 -1.03 -11.53 3.76
CA ARG A 19 -1.41 -12.11 5.07
C ARG A 19 -0.59 -11.51 6.20
N ASN A 20 0.71 -11.32 5.97
CA ASN A 20 1.63 -10.72 6.93
C ASN A 20 1.50 -9.19 7.04
N LYS A 21 0.43 -8.58 6.52
CA LYS A 21 0.17 -7.14 6.42
C LYS A 21 1.28 -6.41 5.65
N LEU A 22 0.95 -5.81 4.52
CA LEU A 22 1.87 -4.97 3.78
C LEU A 22 1.74 -3.52 4.27
N HIS A 23 2.86 -2.93 4.68
CA HIS A 23 2.95 -1.55 5.12
C HIS A 23 3.69 -0.69 4.09
N VAL A 24 3.18 0.51 3.84
CA VAL A 24 3.87 1.61 3.16
C VAL A 24 3.89 2.79 4.10
N GLU A 25 5.07 3.09 4.61
CA GLU A 25 5.35 4.21 5.49
C GLU A 25 5.87 5.37 4.66
N ILE A 26 5.32 6.57 4.88
CA ILE A 26 5.77 7.82 4.29
C ILE A 26 6.37 8.67 5.41
N SER A 27 7.62 9.07 5.27
CA SER A 27 8.31 9.94 6.23
C SER A 27 8.87 11.18 5.57
N VAL A 28 9.16 12.19 6.37
CA VAL A 28 9.89 13.40 5.97
C VAL A 28 11.17 13.48 6.77
N GLN A 29 12.25 13.91 6.12
CA GLN A 29 13.52 14.23 6.76
C GLN A 29 13.89 15.68 6.46
N THR A 30 14.26 16.45 7.49
CA THR A 30 14.80 17.81 7.35
C THR A 30 16.30 17.76 7.01
N GLU A 31 16.87 18.88 6.56
CA GLU A 31 18.32 18.96 6.28
C GLU A 31 19.19 18.72 7.53
N ASP A 32 18.66 19.02 8.72
CA ASP A 32 19.31 18.80 10.00
C ASP A 32 19.29 17.31 10.44
N GLY A 33 18.64 16.44 9.65
CA GLY A 33 18.59 15.00 9.85
C GLY A 33 17.41 14.49 10.66
N ASP A 34 16.56 15.38 11.18
CA ASP A 34 15.35 14.99 11.91
C ASP A 34 14.36 14.29 10.97
N GLU A 35 13.88 13.11 11.39
CA GLU A 35 12.92 12.32 10.64
C GLU A 35 11.58 12.22 11.38
N MET A 36 10.49 12.30 10.64
CA MET A 36 9.13 12.10 11.16
C MET A 36 8.30 11.25 10.19
N VAL A 37 7.64 10.22 10.73
CA VAL A 37 6.63 9.46 9.98
C VAL A 37 5.38 10.32 9.83
N LEU A 38 4.94 10.51 8.58
CA LEU A 38 3.75 11.28 8.23
C LEU A 38 2.52 10.37 8.10
N GLU A 39 2.68 9.22 7.45
CA GLU A 39 1.59 8.31 7.14
C GLU A 39 2.06 6.86 7.18
N LEU A 40 1.16 5.97 7.60
CA LEU A 40 1.35 4.53 7.52
C LEU A 40 0.13 3.90 6.84
N TRP A 41 0.31 3.46 5.59
CA TRP A 41 -0.70 2.75 4.83
C TRP A 41 -0.56 1.24 5.03
N THR A 42 -1.66 0.57 5.33
CA THR A 42 -1.66 -0.88 5.58
C THR A 42 -2.62 -1.56 4.62
N LEU A 43 -2.14 -2.58 3.92
CA LEU A 43 -2.94 -3.54 3.17
C LEU A 43 -2.89 -4.88 3.88
N SER A 44 -4.05 -5.34 4.35
CA SER A 44 -4.20 -6.61 5.05
C SER A 44 -5.41 -7.38 4.55
N LEU A 45 -5.39 -8.69 4.75
CA LEU A 45 -6.54 -9.56 4.59
C LEU A 45 -7.16 -9.84 5.96
N GLU A 46 -8.46 -9.60 6.09
CA GLU A 46 -9.21 -9.99 7.29
C GLU A 46 -9.64 -11.46 7.13
N GLU A 47 -8.94 -12.38 7.78
CA GLU A 47 -9.18 -13.81 7.62
C GLU A 47 -10.48 -14.29 8.29
N SER A 48 -11.03 -13.50 9.24
CA SER A 48 -12.30 -13.84 9.89
C SER A 48 -13.52 -13.68 8.99
N GLN A 49 -13.40 -12.99 7.85
CA GLN A 49 -14.51 -12.65 6.95
C GLN A 49 -14.27 -13.15 5.52
N PHE A 50 -14.07 -14.47 5.35
CA PHE A 50 -14.06 -15.08 4.03
C PHE A 50 -15.47 -15.48 3.57
N ASP A 51 -16.02 -14.71 2.64
CA ASP A 51 -17.20 -15.14 1.88
C ASP A 51 -16.79 -16.18 0.82
N THR A 52 -16.91 -17.45 1.18
CA THR A 52 -16.63 -18.58 0.29
C THR A 52 -17.72 -18.79 -0.78
N THR A 53 -18.83 -18.05 -0.72
CA THR A 53 -19.90 -18.09 -1.72
C THR A 53 -19.60 -17.22 -2.94
N LEU A 54 -18.67 -16.26 -2.81
CA LEU A 54 -18.12 -15.44 -3.89
C LEU A 54 -17.22 -16.26 -4.82
N LYS A 55 -17.82 -17.13 -5.63
CA LYS A 55 -17.11 -17.98 -6.61
C LYS A 55 -16.70 -17.24 -7.90
N ALA A 56 -17.06 -15.98 -8.04
CA ALA A 56 -16.82 -15.21 -9.27
C ALA A 56 -15.52 -14.38 -9.15
N MET A 57 -14.42 -14.93 -9.67
CA MET A 57 -13.13 -14.22 -9.82
C MET A 57 -13.29 -12.82 -10.44
N ASN A 58 -14.26 -12.65 -11.34
CA ASN A 58 -14.60 -11.37 -11.96
C ASN A 58 -15.07 -10.31 -10.95
N THR A 59 -15.86 -10.70 -9.94
CA THR A 59 -16.35 -9.78 -8.91
C THR A 59 -15.22 -9.30 -8.02
N VAL A 60 -14.28 -10.19 -7.66
CA VAL A 60 -13.09 -9.82 -6.88
C VAL A 60 -12.24 -8.84 -7.66
N TYR A 61 -11.95 -9.13 -8.94
CA TYR A 61 -11.19 -8.23 -9.82
C TYR A 61 -11.83 -6.85 -9.93
N PHE A 62 -13.16 -6.80 -10.13
CA PHE A 62 -13.90 -5.54 -10.20
C PHE A 62 -13.83 -4.74 -8.90
N ARG A 63 -14.04 -5.40 -7.75
CA ARG A 63 -13.94 -4.76 -6.43
C ARG A 63 -12.54 -4.26 -6.13
N MET A 64 -11.50 -5.01 -6.48
CA MET A 64 -10.10 -4.54 -6.39
C MET A 64 -9.85 -3.32 -7.28
N GLY A 65 -10.43 -3.27 -8.47
CA GLY A 65 -10.38 -2.11 -9.35
C GLY A 65 -11.02 -0.85 -8.73
N ILE A 66 -12.14 -1.02 -8.02
CA ILE A 66 -12.76 0.07 -7.25
C ILE A 66 -11.85 0.51 -6.11
N LEU A 67 -11.31 -0.44 -5.33
CA LEU A 67 -10.39 -0.16 -4.23
C LEU A 67 -9.19 0.68 -4.69
N LEU A 68 -8.59 0.34 -5.83
CA LEU A 68 -7.48 1.11 -6.41
C LEU A 68 -7.89 2.53 -6.80
N LYS A 69 -9.07 2.72 -7.38
CA LYS A 69 -9.59 4.07 -7.69
C LYS A 69 -9.80 4.89 -6.43
N SER A 70 -10.38 4.29 -5.39
CA SER A 70 -10.56 4.93 -4.08
C SER A 70 -9.20 5.30 -3.46
N LEU A 71 -8.22 4.41 -3.51
CA LEU A 71 -6.87 4.68 -3.01
C LEU A 71 -6.25 5.86 -3.76
N ILE A 72 -6.36 5.89 -5.10
CA ILE A 72 -5.85 7.01 -5.90
C ILE A 72 -6.41 8.32 -5.39
N THR A 73 -7.72 8.45 -5.23
CA THR A 73 -8.33 9.70 -4.72
C THR A 73 -7.88 10.01 -3.29
N THR A 74 -7.86 9.01 -2.41
CA THR A 74 -7.54 9.19 -0.99
C THR A 74 -6.11 9.71 -0.80
N THR A 75 -5.12 9.20 -1.51
CA THR A 75 -3.72 9.66 -1.36
C THR A 75 -3.48 11.08 -1.90
N ARG A 76 -4.48 11.78 -2.46
CA ARG A 76 -4.33 13.18 -2.93
C ARG A 76 -4.97 14.19 -2.00
N ILE A 77 -5.76 13.74 -1.02
CA ILE A 77 -6.45 14.62 -0.06
C ILE A 77 -5.72 14.69 1.29
N THR A 78 -4.67 13.89 1.49
CA THR A 78 -3.96 13.85 2.77
C THR A 78 -2.97 15.00 2.91
N PRO A 79 -2.66 15.44 4.15
CA PRO A 79 -1.64 16.46 4.39
C PRO A 79 -0.26 16.08 3.83
N ALA A 80 0.15 14.81 3.91
CA ALA A 80 1.45 14.38 3.40
C ALA A 80 1.55 14.52 1.88
N TYR A 81 0.44 14.37 1.13
CA TYR A 81 0.43 14.69 -0.29
C TYR A 81 0.73 16.16 -0.53
N HIS A 82 0.04 17.07 0.15
CA HIS A 82 0.28 18.51 0.01
C HIS A 82 1.72 18.89 0.39
N LEU A 83 2.28 18.28 1.43
CA LEU A 83 3.67 18.46 1.84
C LEU A 83 4.64 17.92 0.78
N SER A 84 4.41 16.72 0.25
CA SER A 84 5.27 16.11 -0.79
C SER A 84 5.39 16.99 -2.04
N ARG A 85 4.35 17.77 -2.36
CA ARG A 85 4.34 18.69 -3.50
C ARG A 85 5.23 19.93 -3.29
N LYS A 86 5.63 20.21 -2.05
CA LYS A 86 6.46 21.35 -1.64
C LYS A 86 7.94 21.01 -1.48
N GLN A 87 8.33 19.74 -1.65
CA GLN A 87 9.71 19.29 -1.51
C GLN A 87 10.72 19.99 -2.45
N LYS A 88 10.25 20.58 -3.55
CA LYS A 88 11.11 21.36 -4.47
C LYS A 88 11.43 22.77 -3.95
N THR A 89 10.62 23.29 -3.03
CA THR A 89 10.66 24.68 -2.58
C THR A 89 11.04 24.81 -1.11
N GLU A 90 10.89 23.76 -0.32
CA GLU A 90 11.14 23.72 1.13
C GLU A 90 12.27 22.73 1.44
N ALA A 91 13.01 22.98 2.52
CA ALA A 91 14.23 22.25 2.91
C ALA A 91 13.92 20.93 3.66
N PHE A 92 13.33 19.99 2.94
CA PHE A 92 13.12 18.61 3.42
C PHE A 92 13.03 17.63 2.26
N THR A 93 13.12 16.33 2.55
CA THR A 93 12.92 15.24 1.58
C THR A 93 11.87 14.25 2.09
N ILE A 94 10.95 13.82 1.22
CA ILE A 94 10.01 12.74 1.52
C ILE A 94 10.65 11.39 1.18
N PHE A 95 10.55 10.45 2.10
CA PHE A 95 10.98 9.07 1.95
C PHE A 95 9.80 8.11 2.02
N TYR A 96 10.01 6.90 1.50
CA TYR A 96 9.05 5.81 1.66
C TYR A 96 9.77 4.53 2.05
N ARG A 97 9.09 3.70 2.83
CA ARG A 97 9.55 2.36 3.20
C ARG A 97 8.42 1.36 3.04
N VAL A 98 8.71 0.24 2.37
CA VAL A 98 7.78 -0.87 2.18
C VAL A 98 8.26 -2.06 2.99
N TYR A 99 7.40 -2.61 3.84
CA TYR A 99 7.74 -3.76 4.67
C TYR A 99 6.51 -4.59 5.04
N ASN A 100 6.74 -5.83 5.46
CA ASN A 100 5.72 -6.73 5.98
C ASN A 100 5.91 -6.92 7.50
N GLY A 101 4.86 -7.34 8.19
CA GLY A 101 4.89 -7.68 9.62
C GLY A 101 4.19 -6.64 10.48
N GLU A 102 4.65 -6.47 11.72
CA GLU A 102 4.06 -5.48 12.62
C GLU A 102 4.50 -4.05 12.26
N PRO A 103 3.59 -3.07 12.38
CA PRO A 103 3.90 -1.69 12.11
C PRO A 103 4.95 -1.17 13.11
N LYS A 104 5.96 -0.48 12.60
CA LYS A 104 6.99 0.17 13.40
C LYS A 104 6.50 1.56 13.79
N LEU A 105 5.58 1.63 14.75
CA LEU A 105 5.12 2.87 15.37
C LEU A 105 6.02 3.27 16.54
#